data_AF-A0A424Y8C9-F1
#
_entry.id   AF-A0A424Y8C9-F1
#
_cell.length_a   1.000
_cell.length_b   1.000
_cell.length_c   1.000
_cell.angle_alpha   90.00
_cell.angle_beta   90.00
_cell.angle_gamma   90.00
#
_symmetry.space_group_name_H-M   'P 1'
#
loop_
_entity.id
_entity.type
_entity.pdbx_description
1 polymer ?
#
loop_
_entity_poly.entity_id
_entity_poly.type
_entity_poly.pdbx_seq_one_letter_code
_entity_poly.pdbx_strand_id
1 'polypeptide(L)'
;MTKEKKGILLESGTNELEIATFKVGKGLFAINVAKIQSIETQLKTTKVPNSHDHVKGIVNHRGNILPVINLSRVLGEEFEFEEADRQVIVAFFNEKGFAFEIDKVMGISRLSWKDVETPSELYSNSSLVTGVIKKDDKIILSVDFEKIVVSLSGNEYNQGMEKLKEVNKEKLAGKQIIVAEDSPFLSKIISDSLGHTGAEVSMFNNGEDALQ
;
A
#
# COMPACT_ATOMS: atom_id res chain seq x y z
N MET A 1 22.41 30.47 8.36
CA MET A 1 21.68 29.56 7.44
C MET A 1 20.86 28.59 8.29
N THR A 2 19.59 28.93 8.50
CA THR A 2 18.62 28.10 9.23
C THR A 2 18.24 26.91 8.36
N LYS A 3 18.57 25.69 8.81
CA LYS A 3 18.02 24.46 8.24
C LYS A 3 16.51 24.47 8.52
N GLU A 4 15.70 24.73 7.51
CA GLU A 4 14.27 24.43 7.58
C GLU A 4 14.14 22.93 7.86
N LYS A 5 13.53 22.59 9.00
CA LYS A 5 13.02 21.24 9.23
C LYS A 5 11.86 21.04 8.26
N LYS A 6 12.14 20.54 7.05
CA LYS A 6 11.11 20.03 6.16
C LYS A 6 10.44 18.85 6.88
N GLY A 7 9.27 19.13 7.45
CA GLY A 7 8.38 18.09 7.98
C GLY A 7 7.92 17.17 6.86
N ILE A 8 7.26 16.06 7.24
CA ILE A 8 6.63 15.15 6.28
C ILE A 8 5.61 15.95 5.46
N LEU A 9 5.70 15.84 4.13
CA LEU A 9 4.79 16.52 3.23
C LEU A 9 3.41 15.84 3.31
N LEU A 10 2.51 16.47 4.05
CA LEU A 10 1.08 16.10 4.09
C LEU A 10 0.20 17.11 3.33
N GLU A 11 0.80 18.20 2.83
CA GLU A 11 0.10 19.25 2.08
C GLU A 11 -0.15 18.82 0.63
N SER A 12 -1.40 18.97 0.18
CA SER A 12 -1.79 18.73 -1.21
C SER A 12 -1.37 19.90 -2.12
N GLY A 13 -1.07 19.61 -3.39
CA GLY A 13 -0.82 20.63 -4.43
C GLY A 13 0.63 20.89 -4.83
N THR A 14 1.62 20.24 -4.23
CA THR A 14 3.04 20.35 -4.65
C THR A 14 3.42 19.41 -5.80
N ASN A 15 2.56 18.45 -6.13
CA ASN A 15 2.85 17.34 -7.06
C ASN A 15 4.13 16.55 -6.69
N GLU A 16 4.43 16.50 -5.39
CA GLU A 16 5.52 15.73 -4.80
C GLU A 16 4.94 14.60 -3.91
N LEU A 17 5.69 13.50 -3.82
CA LEU A 17 5.39 12.34 -2.99
C LEU A 17 6.58 12.06 -2.08
N GLU A 18 6.33 11.74 -0.81
CA GLU A 18 7.36 11.22 0.08
C GLU A 18 7.21 9.71 0.22
N ILE A 19 8.29 8.99 -0.08
CA ILE A 19 8.36 7.53 0.03
C ILE A 19 9.36 7.12 1.09
N ALA A 20 9.06 6.03 1.81
CA ALA A 20 10.05 5.29 2.56
C ALA A 20 10.57 4.15 1.68
N THR A 21 11.85 4.18 1.36
CA THR A 21 12.53 3.07 0.68
C THR A 21 12.98 2.06 1.71
N PHE A 22 12.67 0.79 1.50
CA PHE A 22 13.05 -0.32 2.38
C PHE A 22 13.56 -1.49 1.56
N LYS A 23 14.27 -2.38 2.25
CA LYS A 23 14.89 -3.57 1.67
C LYS A 23 14.12 -4.82 2.12
N VAL A 24 13.94 -5.74 1.18
CA VAL A 24 13.46 -7.11 1.39
C VAL A 24 14.35 -8.02 0.56
N GLY A 25 15.23 -8.83 1.19
CA GLY A 25 16.12 -9.73 0.46
C GLY A 25 17.14 -8.99 -0.38
N LYS A 26 17.07 -9.15 -1.71
CA LYS A 26 17.90 -8.38 -2.64
C LYS A 26 17.15 -7.20 -3.27
N GLY A 27 15.82 -7.18 -3.13
CA GLY A 27 14.96 -6.15 -3.68
C GLY A 27 14.94 -4.85 -2.88
N LEU A 28 14.70 -3.75 -3.60
CA LEU A 28 14.40 -2.43 -3.04
C LEU A 28 12.96 -2.07 -3.34
N PHE A 29 12.24 -1.72 -2.30
CA PHE A 29 10.81 -1.46 -2.34
C PHE A 29 10.49 -0.10 -1.72
N ALA A 30 9.30 0.42 -2.02
CA ALA A 30 8.83 1.69 -1.51
C ALA A 30 7.39 1.61 -1.04
N ILE A 31 7.09 2.42 -0.03
CA ILE A 31 5.74 2.73 0.44
C ILE A 31 5.61 4.25 0.55
N ASN A 32 4.44 4.79 0.23
CA ASN A 32 4.09 6.18 0.51
C ASN A 32 4.14 6.44 2.03
N VAL A 33 4.90 7.44 2.47
CA VAL A 33 5.04 7.78 3.89
C VAL A 33 3.70 8.15 4.51
N ALA A 34 2.76 8.70 3.75
CA ALA A 34 1.41 9.01 4.23
C ALA A 34 0.64 7.77 4.72
N LYS A 35 1.02 6.57 4.26
CA LYS A 35 0.43 5.29 4.70
C LYS A 35 1.11 4.72 5.96
N ILE A 36 2.26 5.25 6.36
CA ILE A 36 3.04 4.76 7.50
C ILE A 36 2.63 5.48 8.78
N GLN A 37 2.22 4.72 9.78
CA GLN A 37 2.03 5.26 11.14
C GLN A 37 3.36 5.32 11.89
N SER A 38 4.14 4.24 11.87
CA SER A 38 5.45 4.20 12.50
C SER A 38 6.34 3.11 11.90
N ILE A 39 7.64 3.23 12.14
CA ILE A 39 8.64 2.19 11.85
C ILE A 39 9.23 1.78 13.19
N GLU A 40 9.05 0.52 13.54
CA GLU A 40 9.45 -0.02 14.84
C GLU A 40 10.58 -1.02 14.67
N THR A 41 11.45 -1.08 15.68
CA THR A 41 12.51 -2.09 15.77
C THR A 41 12.26 -3.00 16.97
N GLN A 42 12.73 -4.25 16.91
CA GLN A 42 12.73 -5.16 18.07
C GLN A 42 11.33 -5.50 18.62
N LEU A 43 10.33 -5.55 17.75
CA LEU A 43 8.99 -6.00 18.11
C LEU A 43 8.95 -7.52 18.27
N LYS A 44 8.71 -7.99 19.49
CA LYS A 44 8.53 -9.41 19.78
C LYS A 44 7.24 -9.92 19.13
N THR A 45 7.38 -10.89 18.23
CA THR A 45 6.24 -11.51 17.54
C THR A 45 5.82 -12.78 18.25
N THR A 46 4.53 -12.89 18.59
CA THR A 46 3.91 -14.10 19.12
C THR A 46 3.33 -14.91 17.98
N LYS A 47 3.78 -16.15 17.80
CA LYS A 47 3.26 -17.05 16.75
C LYS A 47 1.79 -17.39 17.00
N VAL A 48 1.01 -17.42 15.92
CA VAL A 48 -0.40 -17.82 15.93
C VAL A 48 -0.55 -19.17 15.21
N PRO A 49 -1.08 -20.22 15.86
CA PRO A 49 -1.35 -21.50 15.21
C PRO A 49 -2.31 -21.37 14.03
N ASN A 50 -2.11 -22.17 12.98
CA ASN A 50 -2.98 -22.23 11.78
C ASN A 50 -3.20 -20.87 11.09
N SER A 51 -2.24 -19.95 11.20
CA SER A 51 -2.27 -18.68 10.49
C SER A 51 -1.87 -18.85 9.02
N HIS A 52 -2.27 -17.90 8.18
CA HIS A 52 -1.89 -17.84 6.77
C HIS A 52 -0.35 -17.85 6.62
N ASP A 53 0.21 -18.48 5.59
CA ASP A 53 1.66 -18.65 5.43
C ASP A 53 2.44 -17.33 5.38
N HIS A 54 1.83 -16.26 4.87
CA HIS A 54 2.40 -14.92 4.85
C HIS A 54 2.32 -14.18 6.20
N VAL A 55 1.59 -14.72 7.19
CA VAL A 55 1.47 -14.15 8.53
C VAL A 55 2.47 -14.85 9.45
N LYS A 56 3.34 -14.07 10.07
CA LYS A 56 4.34 -14.56 11.02
C LYS A 56 3.76 -14.80 12.41
N GLY A 57 2.76 -14.01 12.77
CA GLY A 57 2.15 -14.01 14.10
C GLY A 57 1.48 -12.67 14.38
N ILE A 58 1.48 -12.28 15.65
CA ILE A 58 0.91 -11.02 16.14
C ILE A 58 1.90 -10.27 17.02
N VAL A 59 1.73 -8.96 17.13
CA VAL A 59 2.48 -8.08 18.01
C VAL A 59 1.54 -7.16 18.78
N ASN A 60 1.90 -6.79 20.01
CA ASN A 60 1.25 -5.70 20.72
C ASN A 60 1.97 -4.37 20.39
N HIS A 61 1.28 -3.50 19.67
CA HIS A 61 1.73 -2.14 19.37
C HIS A 61 0.81 -1.13 20.05
N ARG A 62 1.31 -0.49 21.11
CA ARG A 62 0.58 0.54 21.87
C ARG A 62 -0.82 0.09 22.34
N GLY A 63 -0.93 -1.16 22.77
CA GLY A 63 -2.20 -1.76 23.22
C GLY A 63 -3.04 -2.39 22.12
N ASN A 64 -2.70 -2.17 20.84
CA ASN A 64 -3.37 -2.81 19.71
C ASN A 64 -2.64 -4.10 19.32
N ILE A 65 -3.40 -5.17 19.11
CA ILE A 65 -2.86 -6.43 18.62
C ILE A 65 -2.86 -6.38 17.08
N LEU A 66 -1.68 -6.33 16.49
CA LEU A 66 -1.51 -6.22 15.04
C LEU A 66 -0.99 -7.54 14.47
N PRO A 67 -1.56 -8.04 13.35
CA PRO A 67 -0.96 -9.13 12.60
C PRO A 67 0.37 -8.69 11.99
N VAL A 68 1.39 -9.55 12.10
CA VAL A 68 2.70 -9.34 11.50
C VAL A 68 2.78 -10.10 10.17
N ILE A 69 2.80 -9.36 9.08
CA ILE A 69 2.91 -9.85 7.70
C ILE A 69 4.40 -9.93 7.34
N ASN A 70 4.83 -11.08 6.84
CA ASN A 70 6.20 -11.30 6.40
C ASN A 70 6.36 -10.90 4.93
N LEU A 71 6.97 -9.74 4.65
CA LEU A 71 7.14 -9.28 3.27
C LEU A 71 8.14 -10.10 2.45
N SER A 72 9.08 -10.82 3.08
CA SER A 72 9.94 -11.81 2.39
C SER A 72 9.08 -12.82 1.64
N ARG A 73 8.10 -13.40 2.33
CA ARG A 73 7.20 -14.42 1.78
C ARG A 73 6.25 -13.84 0.74
N VAL A 74 5.70 -12.66 1.03
CA VAL A 74 4.76 -11.97 0.14
C VAL A 74 5.41 -11.57 -1.19
N LEU A 75 6.65 -11.11 -1.16
CA LEU A 75 7.38 -10.62 -2.33
C LEU A 75 8.25 -11.70 -3.00
N GLY A 76 8.35 -12.89 -2.41
CA GLY A 76 9.18 -13.98 -2.93
C GLY A 76 10.69 -13.71 -2.81
N GLU A 77 11.10 -12.83 -1.91
CA GLU A 77 12.48 -12.42 -1.69
C GLU A 77 13.00 -13.04 -0.40
N GLU A 78 13.89 -14.02 -0.47
CA GLU A 78 14.47 -14.64 0.72
C GLU A 78 15.49 -13.74 1.40
N PHE A 79 15.41 -13.67 2.72
CA PHE A 79 16.46 -13.13 3.56
C PHE A 79 16.58 -13.89 4.88
N GLU A 80 17.80 -13.94 5.39
CA GLU A 80 18.09 -14.41 6.74
C GLU A 80 18.58 -13.21 7.58
N PHE A 81 17.89 -12.94 8.69
CA PHE A 81 18.36 -12.00 9.70
C PHE A 81 18.24 -12.58 11.10
N GLU A 82 19.17 -12.12 11.94
CA GLU A 82 19.06 -12.16 13.39
C GLU A 82 17.80 -11.41 13.85
N GLU A 83 17.14 -11.95 14.88
CA GLU A 83 15.87 -11.40 15.38
C GLU A 83 15.98 -9.96 15.90
N ALA A 84 17.17 -9.55 16.33
CA ALA A 84 17.41 -8.27 16.98
C ALA A 84 17.41 -7.06 16.03
N ASP A 85 17.66 -7.27 14.73
CA ASP A 85 17.79 -6.18 13.74
C ASP A 85 16.53 -5.96 12.90
N ARG A 86 15.47 -6.75 13.17
CA ARG A 86 14.23 -6.71 12.39
C ARG A 86 13.50 -5.39 12.56
N GLN A 87 13.05 -4.85 11.43
CA GLN A 87 12.22 -3.65 11.37
C GLN A 87 10.82 -4.00 10.90
N VAL A 88 9.84 -3.23 11.39
CA VAL A 88 8.43 -3.41 11.05
C VAL A 88 7.86 -2.06 10.65
N ILE A 89 7.23 -1.99 9.50
CA ILE A 89 6.41 -0.84 9.09
C ILE A 89 5.01 -1.06 9.64
N VAL A 90 4.51 -0.14 10.45
CA VAL A 90 3.13 -0.15 10.95
C VAL A 90 2.29 0.76 10.08
N ALA A 91 1.20 0.24 9.51
CA ALA A 91 0.29 0.98 8.65
C ALA A 91 -1.17 0.59 8.95
N PHE A 92 -2.09 1.51 8.68
CA PHE A 92 -3.53 1.32 8.91
C PHE A 92 -4.29 1.44 7.60
N PHE A 93 -5.09 0.43 7.30
CA PHE A 93 -5.95 0.38 6.12
C PHE A 93 -7.37 0.09 6.57
N ASN A 94 -8.30 0.98 6.22
CA ASN A 94 -9.70 0.89 6.65
C ASN A 94 -9.83 0.68 8.19
N GLU A 95 -9.14 1.53 8.96
CA GLU A 95 -9.06 1.50 10.44
C GLU A 95 -8.42 0.24 11.05
N LYS A 96 -8.03 -0.74 10.24
CA LYS A 96 -7.34 -1.95 10.70
C LYS A 96 -5.83 -1.75 10.61
N GLY A 97 -5.14 -2.01 11.71
CA GLY A 97 -3.68 -1.89 11.79
C GLY A 97 -2.98 -3.19 11.37
N PHE A 98 -1.85 -3.04 10.68
CA PHE A 98 -1.00 -4.14 10.21
C PHE A 98 0.46 -3.80 10.45
N ALA A 99 1.25 -4.83 10.75
CA ALA A 99 2.69 -4.76 10.89
C ALA A 99 3.34 -5.49 9.72
N PHE A 100 4.18 -4.83 8.93
CA PHE A 100 4.87 -5.42 7.79
C PHE A 100 6.35 -5.58 8.12
N GLU A 101 6.77 -6.82 8.28
CA GLU A 101 8.16 -7.16 8.56
C GLU A 101 9.02 -7.01 7.29
N ILE A 102 10.13 -6.28 7.45
CA ILE A 102 11.11 -5.95 6.42
C ILE A 102 12.53 -6.17 6.95
N ASP A 103 13.52 -6.11 6.07
CA ASP A 103 14.93 -6.11 6.46
C ASP A 103 15.25 -4.83 7.22
N LYS A 104 15.09 -3.70 6.52
CA LYS A 104 15.53 -2.39 6.96
C LYS A 104 14.97 -1.28 6.07
N VAL A 105 14.63 -0.17 6.67
CA VAL A 105 14.36 1.11 6.00
C VAL A 105 15.69 1.77 5.61
N MET A 106 15.85 2.03 4.32
CA MET A 106 17.03 2.67 3.75
C MET A 106 16.99 4.19 3.92
N GLY A 107 15.79 4.77 3.89
CA GLY A 107 15.59 6.19 4.11
C GLY A 107 14.25 6.67 3.58
N ILE A 108 13.93 7.93 3.87
CA ILE A 108 12.79 8.64 3.29
C ILE A 108 13.32 9.59 2.24
N SER A 109 12.67 9.62 1.07
CA SER A 109 12.97 10.61 0.06
C SER A 109 11.73 11.18 -0.58
N ARG A 110 11.84 12.45 -0.94
CA ARG A 110 10.84 13.16 -1.71
C ARG A 110 11.13 12.99 -3.21
N LEU A 111 10.09 12.76 -3.99
CA LEU A 111 10.11 12.57 -5.44
C LEU A 111 9.00 13.39 -6.07
N SER A 112 9.12 13.74 -7.35
CA SER A 112 7.97 14.19 -8.11
C SER A 112 7.14 12.98 -8.51
N TRP A 113 5.81 13.13 -8.63
CA TRP A 113 4.97 12.09 -9.24
C TRP A 113 5.44 11.69 -10.66
N LYS A 114 6.11 12.61 -11.37
CA LYS A 114 6.69 12.36 -12.69
C LYS A 114 7.86 11.36 -12.68
N ASP A 115 8.46 11.13 -11.53
CA ASP A 115 9.56 10.16 -11.35
C ASP A 115 9.04 8.72 -11.11
N VAL A 116 7.72 8.56 -11.01
CA VAL A 116 7.06 7.26 -10.79
C VAL A 116 6.50 6.77 -12.13
N GLU A 117 7.13 5.74 -12.69
CA GLU A 117 6.64 5.10 -13.91
C GLU A 117 5.55 4.08 -13.57
N THR A 118 4.46 4.11 -14.34
CA THR A 118 3.43 3.07 -14.25
C THR A 118 4.01 1.72 -14.71
N PRO A 119 3.77 0.61 -13.97
CA PRO A 119 4.23 -0.70 -14.39
C PRO A 119 3.62 -1.12 -15.73
N SER A 120 4.43 -1.66 -16.65
CA SER A 120 3.94 -2.21 -17.91
C SER A 120 3.09 -3.47 -17.70
N GLU A 121 2.11 -3.67 -18.58
CA GLU A 121 1.21 -4.85 -18.61
C GLU A 121 1.95 -6.19 -18.57
N LEU A 122 3.18 -6.24 -19.09
CA LEU A 122 4.02 -7.44 -19.12
C LEU A 122 4.41 -7.95 -17.72
N TYR A 123 4.41 -7.09 -16.72
CA TYR A 123 4.70 -7.45 -15.32
C TYR A 123 3.65 -6.93 -14.33
N SER A 124 2.59 -6.24 -14.78
CA SER A 124 1.57 -5.64 -13.91
C SER A 124 0.37 -6.55 -13.60
N ASN A 125 0.07 -7.54 -14.44
CA ASN A 125 -1.20 -8.30 -14.38
C ASN A 125 -1.40 -9.12 -13.09
N SER A 126 -0.35 -9.33 -12.29
CA SER A 126 -0.43 -9.95 -10.96
C SER A 126 0.41 -9.24 -9.89
N SER A 127 1.19 -8.21 -10.24
CA SER A 127 2.19 -7.66 -9.33
C SER A 127 1.56 -6.96 -8.13
N LEU A 128 2.21 -7.08 -6.98
CA LEU A 128 1.99 -6.24 -5.80
C LEU A 128 2.65 -4.86 -5.97
N VAL A 129 2.82 -4.38 -7.21
CA VAL A 129 3.60 -3.19 -7.55
C VAL A 129 2.66 -2.13 -8.14
N THR A 130 2.65 -0.94 -7.56
CA THR A 130 1.90 0.22 -8.05
C THR A 130 2.73 1.14 -8.95
N GLY A 131 4.06 1.08 -8.86
CA GLY A 131 4.95 1.99 -9.57
C GLY A 131 6.41 1.53 -9.59
N VAL A 132 7.15 2.03 -10.57
CA VAL A 132 8.60 1.81 -10.71
C VAL A 132 9.31 3.15 -10.57
N ILE A 133 10.26 3.23 -9.64
CA ILE A 133 11.00 4.44 -9.35
C ILE A 133 12.46 4.20 -9.70
N LYS A 134 13.01 5.03 -10.60
CA LYS A 134 14.42 4.97 -11.01
C LYS A 134 15.18 6.06 -10.28
N LYS A 135 16.13 5.67 -9.44
CA LYS A 135 16.92 6.61 -8.64
C LYS A 135 18.32 6.08 -8.37
N ASP A 136 19.34 6.91 -8.60
CA ASP A 136 20.75 6.58 -8.35
C ASP A 136 21.17 5.22 -8.97
N ASP A 137 20.79 4.99 -10.23
CA ASP A 137 20.97 3.73 -10.99
C ASP A 137 20.32 2.48 -10.35
N LYS A 138 19.38 2.68 -9.42
CA LYS A 138 18.60 1.61 -8.78
C LYS A 138 17.16 1.67 -9.22
N ILE A 139 16.56 0.49 -9.29
CA ILE A 139 15.13 0.30 -9.49
C ILE A 139 14.51 0.04 -8.12
N ILE A 140 13.51 0.84 -7.76
CA ILE A 140 12.75 0.71 -6.52
C ILE A 140 11.30 0.44 -6.91
N LEU A 141 10.72 -0.62 -6.38
CA LEU A 141 9.33 -1.01 -6.67
C LEU A 141 8.40 -0.46 -5.59
N SER A 142 7.46 0.43 -5.98
CA SER A 142 6.40 0.89 -5.09
C SER A 142 5.38 -0.22 -4.90
N VAL A 143 5.06 -0.58 -3.66
CA VAL A 143 4.25 -1.76 -3.32
C VAL A 143 2.80 -1.38 -3.01
N ASP A 144 1.86 -2.22 -3.47
CA ASP A 144 0.42 -2.13 -3.16
C ASP A 144 0.12 -2.85 -1.83
N PHE A 145 0.20 -2.13 -0.72
CA PHE A 145 -0.02 -2.70 0.62
C PHE A 145 -1.48 -3.06 0.86
N GLU A 146 -2.41 -2.34 0.24
CA GLU A 146 -3.85 -2.61 0.31
C GLU A 146 -4.18 -3.98 -0.29
N LYS A 147 -3.63 -4.27 -1.48
CA LYS A 147 -3.76 -5.58 -2.13
C LYS A 147 -3.16 -6.70 -1.29
N ILE A 148 -2.01 -6.47 -0.63
CA ILE A 148 -1.42 -7.44 0.31
C ILE A 148 -2.42 -7.72 1.43
N VAL A 149 -2.92 -6.69 2.11
CA VAL A 149 -3.85 -6.86 3.24
C VAL A 149 -5.10 -7.61 2.83
N VAL A 150 -5.73 -7.26 1.70
CA VAL A 150 -6.96 -7.93 1.26
C VAL A 150 -6.72 -9.39 0.86
N SER A 151 -5.57 -9.70 0.26
CA SER A 151 -5.22 -11.09 -0.06
C SER A 151 -5.12 -11.98 1.19
N LEU A 152 -4.82 -11.39 2.35
CA LEU A 152 -4.63 -12.09 3.62
C LEU A 152 -5.88 -12.13 4.50
N SER A 153 -6.75 -11.12 4.40
CA SER A 153 -7.91 -10.99 5.28
C SER A 153 -9.04 -11.96 4.95
N GLY A 154 -9.08 -12.54 3.75
CA GLY A 154 -10.00 -13.61 3.35
C GLY A 154 -11.49 -13.22 3.39
N ASN A 155 -12.21 -13.39 2.27
CA ASN A 155 -13.66 -13.20 2.15
C ASN A 155 -14.30 -11.85 2.56
N GLU A 156 -13.66 -10.95 3.32
CA GLU A 156 -14.26 -9.64 3.65
C GLU A 156 -14.51 -8.80 2.41
N TYR A 157 -13.57 -8.82 1.45
CA TYR A 157 -13.76 -8.22 0.13
C TYR A 157 -14.96 -8.82 -0.60
N ASN A 158 -15.04 -10.16 -0.66
CA ASN A 158 -16.15 -10.87 -1.30
C ASN A 158 -17.49 -10.57 -0.62
N GLN A 159 -17.53 -10.48 0.72
CA GLN A 159 -18.73 -10.11 1.48
C GLN A 159 -19.15 -8.66 1.22
N GLY A 160 -18.19 -7.73 1.12
CA GLY A 160 -18.45 -6.35 0.71
C GLY A 160 -19.08 -6.30 -0.69
N MET A 161 -18.56 -7.10 -1.62
CA MET A 161 -19.07 -7.20 -2.99
C MET A 161 -20.47 -7.82 -3.07
N GLU A 162 -20.77 -8.84 -2.26
CA GLU A 162 -22.13 -9.40 -2.16
C GLU A 162 -23.14 -8.36 -1.67
N LYS A 163 -22.78 -7.55 -0.66
CA LYS A 163 -23.63 -6.46 -0.17
C LYS A 163 -23.90 -5.39 -1.22
N LEU A 164 -22.99 -5.18 -2.18
CA LEU A 164 -23.21 -4.22 -3.26
C LEU A 164 -24.30 -4.64 -4.25
N LYS A 165 -24.63 -5.94 -4.33
CA LYS A 165 -25.76 -6.41 -5.14
C LYS A 165 -27.12 -5.94 -4.59
N GLU A 166 -27.18 -5.60 -3.30
CA GLU A 166 -28.38 -5.10 -2.63
C GLU A 166 -28.54 -3.58 -2.74
N VAL A 167 -27.53 -2.87 -3.25
CA VAL A 167 -27.58 -1.41 -3.42
C VAL A 167 -28.50 -1.04 -4.59
N ASN A 168 -29.34 -0.03 -4.38
CA ASN A 168 -30.21 0.50 -5.42
C ASN A 168 -29.40 0.98 -6.63
N LYS A 169 -29.64 0.34 -7.78
CA LYS A 169 -28.91 0.57 -9.03
C LYS A 169 -29.10 1.93 -9.67
N GLU A 170 -30.05 2.73 -9.19
CA GLU A 170 -30.31 4.07 -9.70
C GLU A 170 -29.95 5.17 -8.70
N LYS A 171 -29.34 4.81 -7.56
CA LYS A 171 -29.04 5.76 -6.49
C LYS A 171 -28.21 6.96 -6.97
N LEU A 172 -27.33 6.74 -7.95
CA LEU A 172 -26.45 7.77 -8.51
C LEU A 172 -26.68 7.97 -10.02
N ALA A 173 -27.87 7.59 -10.52
CA ALA A 173 -28.20 7.74 -11.93
C ALA A 173 -28.02 9.20 -12.42
N GLY A 174 -27.35 9.37 -13.57
CA GLY A 174 -27.08 10.67 -14.17
C GLY A 174 -26.03 11.52 -13.43
N LYS A 175 -25.31 10.95 -12.45
CA LYS A 175 -24.15 11.60 -11.83
C LYS A 175 -22.88 11.20 -12.56
N GLN A 176 -22.04 12.19 -12.83
CA GLN A 176 -20.67 11.99 -13.27
C GLN A 176 -19.76 11.94 -12.05
N ILE A 177 -18.96 10.89 -11.95
CA ILE A 177 -18.01 10.68 -10.86
C ILE A 177 -16.63 10.51 -11.47
N ILE A 178 -15.71 11.39 -11.07
CA ILE A 178 -14.30 11.30 -11.41
C ILE A 178 -13.57 10.73 -10.20
N VAL A 179 -12.79 9.68 -10.42
CA VAL A 179 -11.98 9.04 -9.38
C VAL A 179 -10.53 9.06 -9.81
N ALA A 180 -9.66 9.61 -8.96
CA ALA A 180 -8.21 9.52 -9.09
C ALA A 180 -7.67 8.66 -7.95
N GLU A 181 -7.17 7.46 -8.27
CA GLU A 181 -6.77 6.44 -7.28
C GLU A 181 -5.45 5.78 -7.74
N ASP A 182 -4.43 5.82 -6.87
CA ASP A 182 -3.05 5.40 -7.18
C ASP A 182 -2.81 3.91 -6.94
N SER A 183 -3.73 3.21 -6.27
CA SER A 183 -3.76 1.75 -6.21
C SER A 183 -4.61 1.18 -7.36
N PRO A 184 -4.02 0.42 -8.30
CA PRO A 184 -4.78 -0.28 -9.33
C PRO A 184 -5.82 -1.24 -8.73
N PHE A 185 -5.53 -1.79 -7.55
CA PHE A 185 -6.44 -2.66 -6.83
C PHE A 185 -7.66 -1.89 -6.30
N LEU A 186 -7.47 -0.81 -5.54
CA LEU A 186 -8.59 0.00 -5.05
C LEU A 186 -9.37 0.64 -6.19
N SER A 187 -8.69 1.07 -7.25
CA SER A 187 -9.31 1.61 -8.47
C SER A 187 -10.32 0.62 -9.05
N LYS A 188 -9.94 -0.66 -9.15
CA LYS A 188 -10.86 -1.73 -9.56
C LYS A 188 -12.04 -1.90 -8.60
N ILE A 189 -11.81 -1.90 -7.29
CA ILE A 189 -12.88 -2.00 -6.29
C ILE A 189 -13.89 -0.85 -6.44
N ILE A 190 -13.38 0.38 -6.55
CA ILE A 190 -14.22 1.58 -6.66
C ILE A 190 -15.02 1.54 -7.97
N SER A 191 -14.38 1.19 -9.08
CA SER A 191 -15.03 1.03 -10.37
C SER A 191 -16.14 -0.02 -10.33
N ASP A 192 -15.84 -1.22 -9.80
CA ASP A 192 -16.82 -2.29 -9.61
C ASP A 192 -17.96 -1.81 -8.70
N SER A 193 -17.67 -1.11 -7.60
CA SER A 193 -18.66 -0.62 -6.64
C SER A 193 -19.60 0.43 -7.24
N LEU A 194 -19.05 1.43 -7.93
CA LEU A 194 -19.81 2.53 -8.52
C LEU A 194 -20.55 2.11 -9.78
N GLY A 195 -20.03 1.16 -10.56
CA GLY A 195 -20.68 0.62 -11.74
C GLY A 195 -22.07 0.03 -11.47
N HIS A 196 -22.32 -0.41 -10.22
CA HIS A 196 -23.62 -0.92 -9.80
C HIS A 196 -24.64 0.18 -9.45
N THR A 197 -24.29 1.47 -9.51
CA THR A 197 -25.13 2.58 -8.99
C THR A 197 -25.75 3.48 -10.06
N GLY A 198 -25.52 3.18 -11.35
CA GLY A 198 -26.02 3.97 -12.48
C GLY A 198 -25.23 5.26 -12.75
N ALA A 199 -24.11 5.46 -12.04
CA ALA A 199 -23.23 6.60 -12.27
C ALA A 199 -22.39 6.43 -13.55
N GLU A 200 -22.04 7.54 -14.18
CA GLU A 200 -21.02 7.62 -15.22
C GLU A 200 -19.66 7.85 -14.54
N VAL A 201 -18.82 6.80 -14.50
CA VAL A 201 -17.55 6.82 -13.73
C VAL A 201 -16.36 6.93 -14.68
N SER A 202 -15.50 7.91 -14.45
CA SER A 202 -14.21 8.07 -15.13
C SER A 202 -13.08 7.83 -14.12
N MET A 203 -12.23 6.84 -14.40
CA MET A 203 -11.14 6.41 -13.51
C MET A 203 -9.79 6.90 -14.04
N PHE A 204 -8.95 7.42 -13.15
CA PHE A 204 -7.63 7.94 -13.45
C PHE A 204 -6.62 7.47 -12.40
N ASN A 205 -5.34 7.37 -12.78
CA ASN A 205 -4.27 6.92 -11.86
C ASN A 205 -3.73 8.07 -10.99
N ASN A 206 -4.00 9.32 -11.37
CA ASN A 206 -3.56 10.51 -10.66
C ASN A 206 -4.50 11.70 -11.00
N GLY A 207 -4.32 12.81 -10.28
CA GLY A 207 -5.15 14.01 -10.47
C GLY A 207 -4.82 14.82 -11.73
N GLU A 208 -3.61 14.72 -12.28
CA GLU A 208 -3.21 15.41 -13.51
C GLU A 208 -3.96 14.83 -14.73
N ASP A 209 -4.09 13.51 -14.80
CA ASP A 209 -4.85 12.82 -15.84
C ASP A 209 -6.36 13.11 -15.73
N ALA A 210 -6.87 13.29 -14.50
CA ALA A 210 -8.28 13.55 -14.22
C ALA A 210 -8.74 14.98 -14.56
N LEU A 211 -7.81 15.91 -14.80
CA LEU A 211 -8.08 17.31 -15.13
C LEU A 211 -8.28 17.59 -16.62
N GLN A 212 -8.04 16.59 -17.49
CA GLN A 212 -8.17 16.69 -18.95
C GLN A 212 -9.61 16.47 -19.41
#